data_AF-A0A8T7DP92-F1
#
_entry.id   AF-A0A8T7DP92-F1
#
_cell.length_a   1.000
_cell.length_b   1.000
_cell.length_c   1.000
_cell.angle_alpha   90.00
_cell.angle_beta   90.00
_cell.angle_gamma   90.00
#
_symmetry.space_group_name_H-M   'P 1'
#
loop_
_entity.id
_entity.type
_entity.pdbx_description
1 polymer ?
#
loop_
_entity_poly.entity_id
_entity_poly.type
_entity_poly.pdbx_seq_one_letter_code
_entity_poly.pdbx_strand_id
1 'polypeptide(L)'
;MSREEMRERLLQSMEEDRLEKKQQREQQQALKQENRKKCNRYRDRMRHYQRASGIYRLDEDGSRVYMSDADRTKATKNLQKKINKYCR
;
A
#
# COMPACT_ATOMS: atom_id res chain seq x y z
N MET A 1 -48.29 5.70 -13.11
CA MET A 1 -47.52 5.30 -11.92
C MET A 1 -48.28 5.71 -10.66
N SER A 2 -48.44 4.80 -9.71
CA SER A 2 -49.09 5.07 -8.44
C SER A 2 -48.14 5.79 -7.47
N ARG A 3 -48.70 6.39 -6.42
CA ARG A 3 -47.91 7.00 -5.34
C ARG A 3 -47.03 5.99 -4.61
N GLU A 4 -47.48 4.73 -4.54
CA GLU A 4 -46.75 3.63 -3.92
C GLU A 4 -45.55 3.22 -4.78
N GLU A 5 -45.73 3.06 -6.09
CA GLU A 5 -44.64 2.76 -7.03
C GLU A 5 -43.56 3.84 -7.04
N MET A 6 -43.96 5.12 -6.93
CA MET A 6 -43.00 6.23 -6.80
C MET A 6 -42.21 6.16 -5.50
N ARG A 7 -42.86 5.78 -4.38
CA ARG A 7 -42.21 5.63 -3.08
C ARG A 7 -41.24 4.46 -3.06
N GLU A 8 -41.62 3.32 -3.63
CA GLU A 8 -40.74 2.15 -3.73
C GLU A 8 -39.51 2.43 -4.57
N ARG A 9 -39.67 3.06 -5.74
CA ARG A 9 -38.54 3.46 -6.59
C ARG A 9 -37.59 4.42 -5.87
N LEU A 10 -38.12 5.38 -5.12
CA LEU A 10 -37.30 6.29 -4.32
C LEU A 10 -36.51 5.52 -3.25
N LEU A 11 -37.15 4.60 -2.53
CA LEU A 11 -36.49 3.79 -1.50
C LEU A 11 -35.39 2.89 -2.10
N GLN A 12 -35.62 2.29 -3.27
CA GLN A 12 -34.63 1.49 -3.99
C GLN A 12 -33.41 2.34 -4.37
N SER A 13 -33.62 3.50 -4.99
CA SER A 13 -32.53 4.42 -5.35
C SER A 13 -31.73 4.88 -4.13
N MET A 14 -32.39 5.16 -3.01
CA MET A 14 -31.70 5.52 -1.76
C MET A 14 -30.87 4.38 -1.19
N GLU A 15 -31.31 3.12 -1.35
CA GLU A 15 -30.58 1.95 -0.89
C GLU A 15 -29.37 1.67 -1.79
N GLU A 16 -29.52 1.80 -3.11
CA GLU A 16 -28.42 1.74 -4.08
C GLU A 16 -27.34 2.77 -3.75
N ASP A 17 -27.73 4.03 -3.50
CA ASP A 17 -26.81 5.09 -3.08
C ASP A 17 -26.05 4.76 -1.79
N ARG A 18 -26.73 4.13 -0.81
CA ARG A 18 -26.11 3.71 0.45
C ARG A 18 -25.10 2.59 0.21
N LEU A 19 -25.45 1.60 -0.60
CA LEU A 19 -24.59 0.48 -0.94
C LEU A 19 -23.35 0.96 -1.70
N GLU A 20 -23.51 1.86 -2.67
CA GLU A 20 -22.38 2.43 -3.41
C GLU A 20 -21.44 3.22 -2.47
N LYS A 21 -21.99 4.10 -1.62
CA LYS A 21 -21.19 4.85 -0.63
C LYS A 21 -20.47 3.93 0.34
N LYS A 22 -21.11 2.84 0.77
CA LYS A 22 -20.50 1.84 1.64
C LYS A 22 -19.32 1.15 0.94
N GLN A 23 -19.51 0.68 -0.29
CA GLN A 23 -18.45 0.05 -1.08
C GLN A 23 -17.27 0.99 -1.32
N GLN A 24 -17.54 2.25 -1.70
CA GLN A 24 -16.48 3.26 -1.89
C GLN A 24 -15.69 3.50 -0.60
N ARG A 25 -16.37 3.59 0.56
CA ARG A 25 -15.71 3.74 1.86
C ARG A 25 -14.84 2.54 2.22
N GLU A 26 -15.35 1.33 2.02
CA GLU A 26 -14.60 0.10 2.29
C GLU A 26 -13.36 -0.01 1.39
N GLN A 27 -13.48 0.31 0.10
CA GLN A 27 -12.35 0.35 -0.84
C GLN A 27 -11.31 1.39 -0.42
N GLN A 28 -11.73 2.60 -0.05
CA GLN A 28 -10.82 3.65 0.43
C GLN A 28 -10.12 3.24 1.73
N GLN A 29 -10.83 2.61 2.66
CA GLN A 29 -10.23 2.10 3.90
C GLN A 29 -9.23 0.99 3.61
N ALA A 30 -9.56 0.05 2.73
CA ALA A 30 -8.65 -1.02 2.32
C ALA A 30 -7.37 -0.46 1.69
N LEU A 31 -7.50 0.50 0.77
CA LEU A 31 -6.36 1.18 0.15
C LEU A 31 -5.50 1.91 1.19
N LYS A 32 -6.12 2.62 2.14
CA LYS A 32 -5.41 3.31 3.22
C LYS A 32 -4.64 2.33 4.10
N GLN A 33 -5.25 1.20 4.46
CA GLN A 33 -4.58 0.15 5.23
C GLN A 33 -3.42 -0.47 4.46
N GLU A 34 -3.61 -0.74 3.16
CA GLU A 34 -2.56 -1.27 2.30
C GLU A 34 -1.37 -0.30 2.20
N ASN A 35 -1.64 0.99 2.01
CA ASN A 35 -0.62 2.05 1.98
C ASN A 35 0.12 2.14 3.32
N ARG A 36 -0.57 2.02 4.45
CA ARG A 36 0.08 1.97 5.78
C ARG A 36 1.01 0.77 5.92
N LYS A 37 0.58 -0.42 5.48
CA LYS A 37 1.43 -1.63 5.48
C LYS A 37 2.66 -1.44 4.59
N LYS A 38 2.48 -0.88 3.38
CA LYS A 38 3.58 -0.53 2.46
C LYS A 38 4.55 0.45 3.10
N CYS A 39 4.03 1.53 3.71
CA CYS A 39 4.83 2.53 4.40
C CYS A 39 5.73 1.91 5.48
N ASN A 40 5.15 1.14 6.40
CA ASN A 40 5.89 0.49 7.48
C ASN A 40 7.00 -0.42 6.91
N ARG A 41 6.66 -1.27 5.94
CA ARG A 41 7.63 -2.16 5.28
C ARG A 41 8.80 -1.39 4.66
N TYR A 42 8.55 -0.27 4.00
CA TYR A 42 9.62 0.52 3.39
C TYR A 42 10.48 1.24 4.43
N ARG A 43 9.87 1.75 5.52
CA ARG A 43 10.61 2.34 6.64
C ARG A 43 11.51 1.30 7.33
N ASP A 44 11.01 0.08 7.52
CA ASP A 44 11.78 -1.01 8.13
C ASP A 44 12.96 -1.40 7.25
N ARG A 45 12.72 -1.54 5.95
CA ARG A 45 13.78 -1.84 4.99
C ARG A 45 14.81 -0.71 4.92
N MET A 46 14.39 0.56 4.99
CA MET A 46 15.32 1.69 5.05
C MET A 46 16.19 1.64 6.31
N ARG A 47 15.59 1.36 7.48
CA ARG A 47 16.33 1.20 8.74
C ARG A 47 17.35 0.07 8.66
N HIS A 48 16.98 -1.06 8.06
CA HIS A 48 17.92 -2.16 7.80
C HIS A 48 19.09 -1.70 6.93
N TYR A 49 18.81 -0.97 5.84
CA TYR A 49 19.84 -0.46 4.95
C TYR A 49 20.75 0.60 5.57
N GLN A 50 20.29 1.32 6.60
CA GLN A 50 21.10 2.28 7.33
C GLN A 50 21.98 1.63 8.40
N ARG A 51 21.49 0.56 9.05
CA ARG A 51 22.17 -0.07 10.19
C ARG A 51 23.07 -1.24 9.81
N ALA A 52 22.79 -1.93 8.71
CA ALA A 52 23.57 -3.09 8.31
C ALA A 52 25.00 -2.67 7.90
N SER A 53 26.00 -3.38 8.42
CA SER A 53 27.39 -3.22 7.97
C SER A 53 27.55 -3.62 6.50
N GLY A 54 26.94 -4.73 6.11
CA GLY A 54 26.84 -5.19 4.72
C GLY A 54 25.49 -5.87 4.47
N ILE A 55 24.93 -5.63 3.29
CA ILE A 55 23.73 -6.32 2.82
C ILE A 55 24.19 -7.38 1.84
N TYR A 56 23.77 -8.62 2.02
CA TYR A 56 24.11 -9.71 1.12
C TYR A 56 22.87 -10.55 0.80
N ARG A 57 23.00 -11.32 -0.27
CA ARG A 57 22.14 -12.47 -0.56
C ARG A 57 23.01 -13.72 -0.60
N LEU A 58 22.40 -14.87 -0.38
CA LEU A 58 23.04 -16.14 -0.65
C LEU A 58 22.86 -16.46 -2.13
N ASP A 59 23.92 -16.94 -2.79
CA ASP A 59 23.82 -17.55 -4.11
C ASP A 59 23.42 -19.03 -4.00
N GLU A 60 23.39 -19.73 -5.15
CA GLU A 60 22.97 -21.13 -5.25
C GLU A 60 23.87 -22.08 -4.44
N ASP A 61 25.14 -21.70 -4.25
CA ASP A 61 26.13 -22.46 -3.48
C ASP A 61 26.13 -22.08 -1.99
N GLY A 62 25.25 -21.16 -1.57
CA GLY A 62 25.17 -20.68 -0.19
C GLY A 62 26.25 -19.65 0.18
N SER A 63 27.00 -19.14 -0.80
CA SER A 63 28.00 -18.09 -0.60
C SER A 63 27.36 -16.70 -0.51
N ARG A 64 27.98 -15.81 0.26
CA ARG A 64 27.46 -14.45 0.46
C ARG A 64 27.87 -13.54 -0.69
N VAL A 65 26.90 -13.11 -1.47
CA VAL A 65 27.06 -12.05 -2.47
C VAL A 65 26.63 -10.73 -1.87
N TYR A 66 27.60 -9.90 -1.50
CA TYR A 66 27.37 -8.57 -0.94
C TYR A 66 26.90 -7.59 -2.01
N MET A 67 25.98 -6.71 -1.62
CA MET A 67 25.51 -5.61 -2.43
C MET A 67 26.58 -4.53 -2.49
N SER A 68 26.90 -4.06 -3.70
CA SER A 68 27.84 -2.95 -3.91
C SER A 68 27.32 -1.64 -3.29
N ASP A 69 28.22 -0.70 -3.02
CA ASP A 69 27.82 0.63 -2.51
C ASP A 69 26.96 1.41 -3.52
N ALA A 70 27.21 1.24 -4.82
CA ALA A 70 26.41 1.82 -5.88
C ALA A 70 24.97 1.28 -5.85
N ASP A 71 24.82 -0.05 -5.73
CA ASP A 71 23.51 -0.70 -5.63
C ASP A 71 22.81 -0.32 -4.32
N ARG A 72 23.55 -0.21 -3.21
CA ARG A 72 23.04 0.28 -1.92
C ARG A 72 22.48 1.67 -2.05
N THR A 73 23.22 2.57 -2.69
CA THR A 73 22.81 3.97 -2.90
C THR A 73 21.56 4.04 -3.76
N LYS A 74 21.51 3.29 -4.86
CA LYS A 74 20.34 3.21 -5.74
C LYS A 74 19.11 2.66 -5.01
N ALA A 75 19.27 1.58 -4.24
CA ALA A 75 18.20 0.98 -3.47
C ALA A 75 17.67 1.92 -2.38
N THR A 76 18.54 2.60 -1.64
CA THR A 76 18.19 3.60 -0.63
C THR A 76 17.40 4.77 -1.24
N LYS A 77 17.85 5.32 -2.37
CA LYS A 77 17.10 6.37 -3.10
C LYS A 77 15.71 5.89 -3.52
N ASN A 78 15.60 4.64 -4.00
CA ASN A 78 14.32 4.06 -4.37
C ASN A 78 13.39 3.85 -3.16
N LEU A 79 13.94 3.41 -2.01
CA LEU A 79 13.18 3.29 -0.77
C LEU A 79 12.67 4.64 -0.30
N GLN A 80 13.48 5.70 -0.37
CA GLN A 80 13.04 7.05 -0.02
C GLN A 80 11.86 7.51 -0.88
N LYS A 81 11.92 7.29 -2.20
CA LYS A 81 10.79 7.61 -3.10
C LYS A 81 9.52 6.86 -2.73
N LYS A 82 9.63 5.57 -2.37
CA LYS A 82 8.49 4.74 -1.95
C LYS A 82 7.91 5.20 -0.61
N ILE A 83 8.77 5.53 0.37
CA ILE A 83 8.35 6.12 1.65
C ILE A 83 7.58 7.42 1.37
N ASN A 84 8.14 8.32 0.58
CA ASN A 84 7.50 9.59 0.23
C ASN A 84 6.17 9.41 -0.53
N LYS A 85 5.95 8.27 -1.20
CA LYS A 85 4.71 7.95 -1.90
C LYS A 85 3.64 7.37 -0.97
N TYR A 86 4.02 6.42 -0.10
CA TYR A 86 3.05 5.61 0.67
C TYR A 86 2.88 6.04 2.12
N CYS A 87 3.79 6.83 2.67
CA CYS A 87 3.75 7.32 4.06
C CYS A 87 3.15 8.73 4.20
N ARG A 88 2.47 9.24 3.16
CA ARG A 88 1.79 10.55 3.21
C ARG A 88 0.50 10.46 4.02
#